data_AF-A0A0B4XGI2-F1
#
_entry.id   AF-A0A0B4XGI2-F1
#
_cell.length_a   1.000
_cell.length_b   1.000
_cell.length_c   1.000
_cell.angle_alpha   90.00
_cell.angle_beta   90.00
_cell.angle_gamma   90.00
#
_symmetry.space_group_name_H-M   'P 1'
#
loop_
_entity.id
_entity.type
_entity.pdbx_description
1 polymer ?
#
loop_
_entity_poly.entity_id
_entity_poly.type
_entity_poly.pdbx_seq_one_letter_code
_entity_poly.pdbx_strand_id
1 'polypeptide(L)' 'MDAYINHYVELSSRLRSAQAFCEFLASGGRVWDQLDGAAWRDVTAEAEKRELQKVRALETLRRQLYPDVAAEDNSPFRH' A
#
# COMPACT_ATOMS: atom_id res chain seq x y z
N MET A 1 22.50 10.06 6.03
CA MET A 1 21.98 8.68 6.25
C MET A 1 20.51 8.72 6.64
N ASP A 2 20.12 9.65 7.52
CA ASP A 2 18.74 9.77 8.02
C ASP A 2 17.68 9.98 6.93
N ALA A 3 17.91 10.82 5.94
CA ALA A 3 16.93 11.05 4.86
C ALA A 3 16.64 9.79 4.01
N TYR A 4 17.65 8.95 3.78
CA TYR A 4 17.51 7.71 3.01
C TYR A 4 16.66 6.68 3.77
N ILE A 5 16.96 6.49 5.06
CA ILE A 5 16.21 5.58 5.95
C ILE A 5 14.80 6.11 6.20
N ASN A 6 14.64 7.41 6.44
CA ASN A 6 13.32 8.02 6.64
C ASN A 6 12.41 7.83 5.42
N HIS A 7 12.94 8.03 4.21
CA HIS A 7 12.17 7.78 2.99
C HIS A 7 11.87 6.29 2.78
N TYR A 8 12.79 5.38 3.14
CA TYR A 8 12.51 3.93 3.14
C TYR A 8 11.35 3.57 4.09
N VAL A 9 11.38 4.11 5.31
CA VAL A 9 10.34 3.88 6.33
C VAL A 9 9.01 4.45 5.87
N GLU A 10 9.00 5.65 5.29
CA GLU A 10 7.81 6.28 4.73
C GLU A 10 7.21 5.41 3.61
N LEU A 11 8.03 5.01 2.64
CA LEU A 11 7.60 4.17 1.52
C LEU A 11 7.05 2.82 2.00
N SER A 12 7.74 2.18 2.95
CA SER A 12 7.32 0.90 3.51
C SER A 12 6.03 1.03 4.33
N SER A 13 5.84 2.15 5.03
CA SER A 13 4.60 2.43 5.76
C SER A 13 3.42 2.67 4.82
N ARG A 14 3.64 3.41 3.72
CA ARG A 14 2.63 3.58 2.66
C ARG A 14 2.25 2.25 2.02
N LEU A 15 3.22 1.37 1.78
CA LEU A 15 2.98 0.02 1.25
C LEU A 15 2.14 -0.82 2.21
N ARG A 16 2.52 -0.90 3.49
CA ARG A 16 1.74 -1.63 4.51
C ARG A 16 0.31 -1.11 4.65
N SER A 17 0.13 0.21 4.61
CA SER A 17 -1.21 0.81 4.67
C SER A 17 -2.07 0.42 3.45
N ALA A 18 -1.50 0.42 2.25
CA ALA A 18 -2.21 0.02 1.04
C ALA A 18 -2.55 -1.49 1.05
N GLN A 19 -1.64 -2.34 1.54
CA GLN A 19 -1.87 -3.76 1.72
C GLN A 19 -2.99 -4.04 2.73
N ALA A 20 -2.94 -3.38 3.91
CA ALA A 20 -3.98 -3.50 4.93
C ALA A 20 -5.36 -3.05 4.42
N PHE A 21 -5.40 -2.03 3.56
CA PHE A 21 -6.66 -1.63 2.92
C PHE A 21 -7.17 -2.69 1.93
N CYS A 22 -6.28 -3.31 1.14
CA CYS A 22 -6.68 -4.44 0.29
C CYS A 22 -7.21 -5.62 1.11
N GLU A 23 -6.58 -5.93 2.26
CA GLU A 23 -7.05 -6.96 3.20
C GLU A 23 -8.43 -6.64 3.77
N PHE A 24 -8.67 -5.37 4.14
CA PHE A 24 -9.99 -4.91 4.56
C PHE A 24 -11.06 -5.20 3.49
N LEU A 25 -10.79 -4.87 2.22
CA LEU A 25 -11.74 -5.14 1.12
C LEU A 25 -11.93 -6.65 0.91
N ALA A 26 -10.84 -7.43 0.94
CA ALA A 26 -10.89 -8.88 0.81
C ALA A 26 -11.68 -9.56 1.95
N SER A 27 -11.70 -8.96 3.15
CA SER A 27 -12.50 -9.42 4.29
C SER A 27 -14.00 -9.10 4.19
N GLY A 28 -14.43 -8.45 3.10
CA GLY A 28 -15.82 -8.02 2.88
C GLY A 28 -16.09 -6.55 3.23
N GLY A 29 -15.04 -5.77 3.50
CA GLY A 29 -15.12 -4.33 3.66
C GLY A 29 -15.68 -3.65 2.39
N ARG A 30 -16.51 -2.62 2.57
CA ARG A 30 -17.11 -1.87 1.47
C ARG A 30 -16.73 -0.40 1.51
N VAL A 31 -16.56 0.18 0.33
CA VAL A 31 -16.22 1.59 0.14
C VAL A 31 -17.38 2.27 -0.57
N TRP A 32 -17.89 3.30 0.07
CA TRP A 32 -18.95 4.13 -0.49
C TRP A 32 -18.40 5.52 -0.73
N ASP A 33 -18.75 6.09 -1.87
CA ASP A 33 -18.35 7.43 -2.27
C ASP A 33 -19.59 8.28 -2.54
N GLN A 34 -19.48 9.57 -2.22
CA GLN A 34 -20.50 10.57 -2.47
C GLN A 34 -19.81 11.81 -3.03
N LEU A 35 -19.91 12.00 -4.34
CA LEU A 35 -19.62 13.30 -4.94
C LEU A 35 -20.69 14.31 -4.50
N ASP A 36 -20.30 15.56 -4.30
CA ASP A 36 -21.14 16.62 -3.74
C ASP A 36 -22.57 16.63 -4.32
N GLY A 37 -23.55 16.35 -3.46
CA GLY A 37 -24.96 16.32 -3.79
C GLY A 37 -25.46 15.07 -4.54
N ALA A 38 -24.59 14.12 -4.88
CA ALA A 38 -24.96 12.86 -5.51
C ALA A 38 -25.46 11.82 -4.49
N ALA A 39 -26.06 10.74 -4.99
CA ALA A 39 -26.37 9.58 -4.18
C ALA A 39 -25.07 8.82 -3.82
N TRP A 40 -25.07 8.16 -2.66
CA TRP A 40 -24.02 7.22 -2.29
C TRP A 40 -23.93 6.10 -3.33
N ARG A 41 -22.71 5.84 -3.80
CA ARG A 41 -22.40 4.74 -4.70
C ARG A 41 -21.38 3.80 -4.08
N ASP A 42 -21.60 2.51 -4.27
CA ASP A 42 -20.62 1.48 -3.94
C ASP A 42 -19.49 1.56 -4.97
N VAL A 43 -18.28 1.86 -4.51
CA VAL A 43 -17.06 1.95 -5.35
C VAL A 43 -16.02 0.95 -4.91
N THR A 44 -16.44 -0.11 -4.22
CA THR A 44 -15.54 -1.11 -3.62
C THR A 44 -14.61 -1.71 -4.67
N ALA A 45 -15.13 -2.06 -5.86
CA ALA A 45 -14.34 -2.68 -6.94
C ALA A 45 -13.31 -1.70 -7.54
N GLU A 46 -13.68 -0.43 -7.72
CA GLU A 46 -12.79 0.61 -8.21
C GLU A 46 -11.70 0.93 -7.19
N ALA A 47 -12.06 1.00 -5.91
CA ALA A 47 -11.14 1.20 -4.80
C ALA A 47 -10.14 0.04 -4.69
N GLU A 48 -10.60 -1.20 -4.78
CA GLU A 48 -9.76 -2.39 -4.79
C GLU A 48 -8.75 -2.37 -5.94
N LYS A 49 -9.23 -2.15 -7.16
CA LYS A 49 -8.37 -2.09 -8.35
C LYS A 49 -7.30 -1.00 -8.21
N ARG A 50 -7.68 0.19 -7.73
CA ARG A 50 -6.76 1.31 -7.55
C ARG A 50 -5.70 1.01 -6.50
N GLU A 51 -6.08 0.45 -5.36
CA GLU A 51 -5.14 0.16 -4.28
C GLU A 51 -4.22 -1.02 -4.62
N LEU A 52 -4.70 -2.06 -5.33
CA LEU A 52 -3.84 -3.11 -5.87
C LEU A 52 -2.78 -2.58 -6.84
N GLN A 53 -3.15 -1.64 -7.71
CA GLN A 53 -2.18 -0.99 -8.61
C GLN A 53 -1.13 -0.19 -7.85
N LYS A 54 -1.55 0.53 -6.80
CA LYS A 54 -0.67 1.30 -5.93
C LYS A 54 0.29 0.41 -5.15
N VAL A 55 -0.17 -0.73 -4.61
CA VAL A 55 0.68 -1.74 -3.95
C VAL A 55 1.78 -2.18 -4.91
N ARG A 56 1.44 -2.63 -6.12
CA ARG A 56 2.42 -3.08 -7.12
C ARG A 56 3.44 -1.99 -7.49
N ALA A 57 2.98 -0.75 -7.62
CA ALA A 57 3.85 0.39 -7.91
C ALA A 57 4.83 0.66 -6.75
N LEU A 58 4.33 0.65 -5.51
CA LEU A 58 5.15 0.86 -4.31
C LEU A 58 6.15 -0.28 -4.09
N GLU A 59 5.77 -1.54 -4.32
CA GLU A 59 6.67 -2.69 -4.24
C GLU A 59 7.80 -2.62 -5.29
N THR A 60 7.46 -2.19 -6.50
CA THR A 60 8.43 -2.00 -7.57
C THR A 60 9.39 -0.86 -7.23
N LEU A 61 8.85 0.28 -6.78
CA LEU A 61 9.64 1.44 -6.37
C LEU A 61 10.57 1.12 -5.20
N ARG A 62 10.07 0.39 -4.19
CA ARG A 62 10.87 -0.05 -3.03
C ARG A 62 12.05 -0.91 -3.45
N ARG A 63 11.82 -1.89 -4.34
CA ARG A 63 12.88 -2.77 -4.85
C ARG A 63 13.92 -2.03 -5.68
N GLN A 64 13.51 -1.03 -6.46
CA GLN A 64 14.42 -0.25 -7.30
C GLN A 64 15.28 0.73 -6.50
N LEU A 65 14.69 1.41 -5.52
CA LEU A 65 15.39 2.46 -4.76
C LEU A 65 16.16 1.91 -3.55
N TYR A 66 15.73 0.78 -3.00
CA TYR A 66 16.27 0.21 -1.75
C TYR A 66 16.59 -1.28 -1.87
N PRO A 67 17.36 -1.71 -2.88
CA PRO A 67 17.62 -3.14 -3.11
C PRO A 67 18.31 -3.81 -1.93
N ASP A 68 19.26 -3.13 -1.29
CA ASP A 68 20.06 -3.67 -0.18
C ASP A 68 19.23 -3.85 1.10
N VAL A 69 18.36 -2.88 1.40
CA VAL A 69 17.51 -2.89 2.60
C VAL A 69 16.31 -3.82 2.43
N ALA A 70 15.75 -3.90 1.22
CA ALA A 70 14.65 -4.81 0.91
C ALA A 70 15.08 -6.29 0.93
N ALA A 71 16.37 -6.59 0.71
CA ALA A 71 16.91 -7.94 0.84
C ALA A 71 17.02 -8.36 2.33
N GLU A 72 17.41 -7.45 3.22
CA GLU A 72 17.49 -7.71 4.66
C GLU A 72 16.10 -7.90 5.31
N ASP A 73 15.09 -7.13 4.90
CA ASP A 73 13.72 -7.22 5.45
C ASP A 73 13.00 -8.54 5.07
N ASN A 74 13.43 -9.20 4.00
CA ASN A 74 12.96 -10.54 3.58
C ASN A 74 13.80 -11.69 4.16
N SER A 75 14.84 -11.38 4.96
CA SER A 75 15.67 -12.41 5.58
C SER A 75 14.93 -13.04 6.77
N PRO A 76 14.73 -14.37 6.82
CA PRO A 76 14.00 -15.05 7.90
C PRO A 76 14.72 -15.03 9.26
N PHE A 77 15.84 -14.32 9.39
CA PHE A 77 16.72 -14.31 10.57
C PHE A 77 16.56 -13.07 11.46
N ARG A 78 15.52 -12.25 11.30
CA ARG A 78 15.24 -11.16 12.24
C ARG A 78 14.54 -11.69 13.50
N HIS A 79 15.33 -11.93 14.53
CA HIS A 79 14.92 -12.05 15.94
C HIS A 79 14.79 -10.68 16.60
#